data_AF-A0A0L0UNE8-F1
#
_entry.id   AF-A0A0L0UNE8-F1
#
_cell.length_a   1.000
_cell.length_b   1.000
_cell.length_c   1.000
_cell.angle_alpha   90.00
_cell.angle_beta   90.00
_cell.angle_gamma   90.00
#
_symmetry.space_group_name_H-M   'P 1'
#
loop_
_entity.id
_entity.type
_entity.pdbx_description
1 polymer ?
#
loop_
_entity_poly.entity_id
_entity_poly.type
_entity_poly.pdbx_seq_one_letter_code
_entity_poly.pdbx_strand_id
1 'polypeptide(L)'
;MAKQHLGFGNVLIAITQDSKADPTARQAAALAFKNWIKNSWAPEEGEEGQIATADRDGLKAKLVSVLISLANSPSLLIQYSEAISIIATSDFPEQWPDLIDQLVQNFNQNDWNANNALLSTAHAIFKRWRAQFRTDTLFTEIKYVLDRFCEPYLQLFKLLDTALTNLAPNLPRSDQQTLAKSLLLMIQIYYDLNCQDIPEYFEDHLTEFMNLLHKYL
;
A
#
# COMPACT_ATOMS: atom_id res chain seq x y z
N MET A 1 14.95 -25.28 8.92
CA MET A 1 16.00 -24.41 9.47
C MET A 1 16.25 -23.13 8.66
N ALA A 2 16.54 -23.14 7.35
CA ALA A 2 16.84 -21.88 6.61
C ALA A 2 15.68 -20.85 6.56
N LYS A 3 14.42 -21.32 6.61
CA LYS A 3 13.21 -20.47 6.59
C LYS A 3 12.95 -19.73 7.92
N GLN A 4 13.71 -19.99 8.98
CA GLN A 4 13.43 -19.45 10.33
C GLN A 4 14.28 -18.22 10.69
N HIS A 5 15.21 -17.79 9.82
CA HIS A 5 16.08 -16.63 10.09
C HIS A 5 15.74 -15.42 9.23
N LEU A 6 15.81 -14.22 9.82
CA LEU A 6 15.70 -12.92 9.12
C LEU A 6 16.63 -12.81 7.91
N GLY A 7 17.79 -13.49 7.94
CA GLY A 7 18.69 -13.59 6.80
C GLY A 7 18.00 -14.08 5.52
N PHE A 8 17.00 -14.98 5.64
CA PHE A 8 16.24 -15.46 4.49
C PHE A 8 15.37 -14.36 3.87
N GLY A 9 14.57 -13.65 4.67
CA GLY A 9 13.74 -12.54 4.19
C GLY A 9 14.56 -11.43 3.55
N ASN A 10 15.66 -11.03 4.19
CA ASN A 10 16.56 -10.00 3.67
C ASN A 10 17.23 -10.42 2.35
N VAL A 11 17.63 -11.68 2.22
CA VAL A 11 18.20 -12.21 0.97
C VAL A 11 17.17 -12.22 -0.16
N LEU A 12 15.92 -12.60 0.12
CA LEU A 12 14.85 -12.55 -0.87
C LEU A 12 14.56 -11.11 -1.34
N ILE A 13 14.55 -10.15 -0.41
CA ILE A 13 14.45 -8.72 -0.74
C ILE A 13 15.62 -8.28 -1.62
N ALA A 14 16.86 -8.62 -1.25
CA ALA A 14 18.05 -8.26 -2.01
C ALA A 14 18.01 -8.82 -3.44
N ILE A 15 17.63 -10.09 -3.62
CA ILE A 15 17.45 -10.71 -4.95
C ILE A 15 16.35 -10.00 -5.73
N THR A 16 15.23 -9.65 -5.08
CA THR A 16 14.11 -8.96 -5.75
C THR A 16 14.53 -7.58 -6.25
N GLN A 17 15.33 -6.85 -5.48
CA GLN A 17 15.80 -5.49 -5.82
C GLN A 17 16.96 -5.47 -6.82
N ASP A 18 17.70 -6.57 -6.96
CA ASP A 18 18.81 -6.66 -7.92
C ASP A 18 18.29 -6.60 -9.36
N SER A 19 18.46 -5.45 -10.01
CA SER A 19 18.05 -5.24 -11.41
C SER A 19 18.89 -6.05 -12.41
N LYS A 20 20.03 -6.61 -12.01
CA LYS A 20 20.90 -7.45 -12.86
C LYS A 20 20.53 -8.93 -12.78
N ALA A 21 19.76 -9.33 -11.77
CA ALA A 21 19.30 -10.70 -11.61
C ALA A 21 18.26 -11.07 -12.68
N ASP A 22 18.17 -12.36 -12.99
CA ASP A 22 17.19 -12.89 -13.94
C ASP A 22 15.75 -12.50 -13.54
N PRO A 23 14.90 -12.00 -14.45
CA PRO A 23 13.53 -11.59 -14.13
C PRO A 23 12.68 -12.69 -13.49
N THR A 24 12.88 -13.95 -13.90
CA THR A 24 12.17 -15.11 -13.33
C THR A 24 12.65 -15.38 -11.91
N ALA A 25 13.96 -15.27 -11.66
CA ALA A 25 14.53 -15.38 -10.31
C ALA A 25 13.99 -14.27 -9.38
N ARG A 26 13.88 -13.04 -9.86
CA ARG A 26 13.29 -11.92 -9.10
C ARG A 26 11.82 -12.17 -8.75
N GLN A 27 11.03 -12.66 -9.71
CA GLN A 27 9.63 -13.02 -9.46
C GLN A 27 9.49 -14.18 -8.47
N ALA A 28 10.32 -15.21 -8.62
CA ALA A 28 10.35 -16.34 -7.68
C ALA A 28 10.74 -15.89 -6.27
N ALA A 29 11.70 -14.97 -6.14
CA ALA A 29 12.10 -14.39 -4.86
C ALA A 29 10.97 -13.59 -4.21
N ALA A 30 10.27 -12.76 -4.98
CA ALA A 30 9.13 -11.99 -4.48
C ALA A 30 7.97 -12.89 -4.02
N LEU A 31 7.68 -13.96 -4.78
CA LEU A 31 6.65 -14.94 -4.39
C LEU A 31 7.06 -15.74 -3.15
N ALA A 32 8.32 -16.17 -3.07
CA ALA A 32 8.87 -16.85 -1.91
C ALA A 32 8.81 -15.95 -0.67
N PHE A 33 9.07 -14.65 -0.82
CA PHE A 33 9.00 -13.67 0.26
C PHE A 33 7.57 -13.57 0.80
N LYS A 34 6.59 -13.38 -0.08
CA LYS A 34 5.17 -13.34 0.32
C LYS A 34 4.75 -14.62 1.05
N ASN A 35 5.11 -15.79 0.52
CA ASN A 35 4.75 -17.07 1.13
C ASN A 35 5.44 -17.27 2.49
N TRP A 36 6.67 -16.79 2.62
CA TRP A 36 7.40 -16.80 3.89
C TRP A 36 6.70 -15.93 4.93
N ILE A 37 6.33 -14.69 4.58
CA ILE A 37 5.54 -13.82 5.46
C ILE A 37 4.23 -14.50 5.87
N LYS A 38 3.48 -15.05 4.91
CA LYS A 38 2.22 -15.74 5.20
C LYS A 38 2.37 -16.85 6.25
N ASN A 39 3.44 -17.63 6.17
CA ASN A 39 3.63 -18.80 7.03
C ASN A 39 4.37 -18.51 8.33
N SER A 40 5.07 -17.37 8.45
CA SER A 40 5.99 -17.13 9.57
C SER A 40 5.67 -15.86 10.37
N TRP A 41 4.74 -15.03 9.91
CA TRP A 41 4.37 -13.78 10.59
C TRP A 41 3.35 -13.97 11.72
N ALA A 42 2.33 -14.80 11.51
CA ALA A 42 1.35 -15.18 12.53
C ALA A 42 1.03 -16.67 12.37
N PRO A 43 1.96 -17.57 12.78
CA PRO A 43 1.76 -19.01 12.66
C PRO A 43 0.51 -19.46 13.42
N GLU A 44 -0.20 -20.45 12.88
CA GLU A 44 -1.30 -21.10 13.61
C GLU A 44 -0.74 -21.88 14.82
N GLU A 45 -1.56 -22.09 15.86
CA GLU A 45 -1.13 -22.80 17.07
C GLU A 45 -0.54 -24.19 16.71
N GLY A 46 0.75 -24.37 16.99
CA GLY A 46 1.50 -25.61 16.71
C GLY A 46 2.50 -25.53 15.57
N GLU A 47 2.57 -24.42 14.82
CA GLU A 47 3.59 -24.21 13.78
C GLU A 47 4.90 -23.61 14.36
N GLU A 48 6.01 -24.31 14.16
CA GLU A 48 7.35 -23.80 14.47
C GLU A 48 7.83 -22.79 13.41
N GLY A 49 8.40 -21.66 13.83
CA GLY A 49 9.10 -20.74 12.93
C GLY A 49 8.63 -19.28 12.94
N GLN A 50 8.08 -18.82 14.06
CA GLN A 50 7.74 -17.43 14.26
C GLN A 50 9.00 -16.54 14.15
N ILE A 51 8.91 -15.49 13.34
CA ILE A 51 9.98 -14.47 13.23
C ILE A 51 10.05 -13.72 14.56
N ALA A 52 11.26 -13.57 15.11
CA ALA A 52 11.51 -12.83 16.35
C ALA A 52 11.05 -11.36 16.23
N THR A 53 10.57 -10.75 17.32
CA THR A 53 9.98 -9.41 17.28
C THR A 53 10.94 -8.34 16.73
N ALA A 54 12.21 -8.34 17.18
CA ALA A 54 13.21 -7.39 16.69
C ALA A 54 13.46 -7.50 15.17
N ASP A 55 13.35 -8.71 14.63
CA ASP A 55 13.51 -9.00 13.21
C ASP A 55 12.29 -8.48 12.40
N ARG A 56 11.09 -8.52 12.98
CA ARG A 56 9.88 -7.95 12.37
C ARG A 56 9.99 -6.44 12.21
N ASP A 57 10.44 -5.73 13.23
CA ASP A 57 10.54 -4.28 13.21
C ASP A 57 11.58 -3.81 12.18
N GLY A 58 12.72 -4.50 12.11
CA GLY A 58 13.74 -4.26 11.09
C GLY A 58 13.24 -4.50 9.66
N LEU A 59 12.29 -5.42 9.47
CA LEU A 59 11.66 -5.67 8.18
C LEU A 59 10.62 -4.59 7.84
N LYS A 60 9.72 -4.29 8.77
CA LYS A 60 8.70 -3.23 8.64
C LYS A 60 9.31 -1.91 8.20
N ALA A 61 10.41 -1.51 8.82
CA ALA A 61 11.13 -0.26 8.51
C ALA A 61 11.63 -0.17 7.06
N LYS A 62 11.82 -1.30 6.36
CA LYS A 62 12.34 -1.32 4.99
C LYS A 62 11.26 -1.55 3.94
N LEU A 63 10.13 -2.17 4.30
CA LEU A 63 9.13 -2.66 3.35
C LEU A 63 8.56 -1.56 2.45
N VAL A 64 8.27 -0.38 2.99
CA VAL A 64 7.75 0.76 2.20
C VAL A 64 8.80 1.24 1.19
N SER A 65 10.07 1.33 1.57
CA SER A 65 11.15 1.70 0.65
C SER A 65 11.35 0.64 -0.45
N VAL A 66 11.27 -0.65 -0.10
CA VAL A 66 11.32 -1.74 -1.08
C VAL A 66 10.15 -1.63 -2.06
N LEU A 67 8.94 -1.40 -1.57
CA LEU A 67 7.74 -1.24 -2.40
C LEU A 67 7.92 -0.12 -3.45
N ILE A 68 8.43 1.04 -3.04
CA ILE A 68 8.72 2.17 -3.93
C ILE A 68 9.78 1.79 -4.97
N SER A 69 10.85 1.10 -4.57
CA SER A 69 11.90 0.66 -5.50
C SER A 69 11.40 -0.30 -6.58
N LEU A 70 10.27 -0.98 -6.33
CA LEU A 70 9.63 -1.94 -7.23
C LEU A 70 8.48 -1.34 -8.06
N ALA A 71 8.23 -0.03 -7.95
CA ALA A 71 7.10 0.65 -8.60
C ALA A 71 7.01 0.41 -10.12
N ASN A 72 8.16 0.31 -10.79
CA ASN A 72 8.25 0.07 -12.23
C ASN A 72 8.15 -1.41 -12.63
N SER A 73 7.89 -2.32 -11.68
CA SER A 73 7.81 -3.76 -11.91
C SER A 73 6.49 -4.33 -11.36
N PRO A 74 5.38 -4.23 -12.13
CA PRO A 74 4.04 -4.56 -11.65
C PRO A 74 3.89 -5.97 -11.05
N SER A 75 4.55 -6.97 -11.65
CA SER A 75 4.50 -8.35 -11.16
C SER A 75 5.11 -8.53 -9.78
N LEU A 76 6.19 -7.78 -9.48
CA LEU A 76 6.87 -7.82 -8.18
C LEU A 76 6.08 -7.02 -7.14
N LEU A 77 5.60 -5.84 -7.56
CA LEU A 77 4.82 -4.93 -6.73
C LEU A 77 3.58 -5.60 -6.14
N ILE A 78 2.85 -6.40 -6.92
CA ILE A 78 1.67 -7.14 -6.45
C ILE A 78 2.03 -8.10 -5.30
N GLN A 79 3.16 -8.81 -5.39
CA GLN A 79 3.56 -9.75 -4.32
C GLN A 79 3.91 -9.03 -3.02
N TYR A 80 4.58 -7.88 -3.11
CA TYR A 80 4.95 -7.09 -1.93
C TYR A 80 3.76 -6.35 -1.32
N SER A 81 2.83 -5.83 -2.13
CA SER A 81 1.60 -5.20 -1.64
C SER A 81 0.76 -6.22 -0.85
N GLU A 82 0.66 -7.46 -1.34
CA GLU A 82 -0.03 -8.54 -0.64
C GLU A 82 0.70 -8.95 0.64
N ALA A 83 2.05 -9.04 0.61
CA ALA A 83 2.83 -9.33 1.81
C ALA A 83 2.64 -8.27 2.90
N ILE A 84 2.64 -6.97 2.54
CA ILE A 84 2.36 -5.88 3.47
C ILE A 84 0.93 -5.96 4.02
N SER A 85 -0.07 -6.27 3.18
CA SER A 85 -1.46 -6.46 3.62
C SER A 85 -1.61 -7.61 4.63
N ILE A 86 -0.88 -8.72 4.43
CA ILE A 86 -0.83 -9.84 5.39
C ILE A 86 -0.23 -9.39 6.72
N ILE A 87 0.89 -8.66 6.72
CA ILE A 87 1.51 -8.13 7.94
C ILE A 87 0.55 -7.17 8.65
N ALA A 88 -0.04 -6.24 7.91
CA ALA A 88 -1.01 -5.27 8.44
C ALA A 88 -2.27 -5.95 9.01
N THR A 89 -2.60 -7.18 8.62
CA THR A 89 -3.73 -7.92 9.20
C THR A 89 -3.52 -8.28 10.68
N SER A 90 -2.27 -8.44 11.10
CA SER A 90 -1.92 -8.85 12.46
C SER A 90 -1.35 -7.71 13.29
N ASP A 91 -0.59 -6.81 12.66
CA ASP A 91 0.21 -5.82 13.38
C ASP A 91 -0.34 -4.40 13.30
N PHE A 92 -1.24 -4.06 12.37
CA PHE A 92 -1.78 -2.71 12.22
C PHE A 92 -3.06 -2.54 13.05
N PRO A 93 -3.26 -1.42 13.78
CA PRO A 93 -2.37 -0.27 13.93
C PRO A 93 -1.36 -0.35 15.09
N GLU A 94 -1.56 -1.24 16.07
CA GLU A 94 -0.88 -1.20 17.36
C GLU A 94 0.62 -1.55 17.32
N GLN A 95 0.99 -2.57 16.54
CA GLN A 95 2.36 -3.07 16.41
C GLN A 95 3.07 -2.51 15.17
N TRP A 96 2.40 -1.69 14.35
CA TRP A 96 2.99 -1.00 13.22
C TRP A 96 2.35 0.38 13.01
N PRO A 97 2.50 1.29 14.00
CA PRO A 97 1.84 2.60 13.96
C PRO A 97 2.33 3.44 12.77
N ASP A 98 3.63 3.47 12.52
CA ASP A 98 4.21 4.37 11.52
C ASP A 98 3.87 4.03 10.05
N LEU A 99 3.08 2.97 9.79
CA LEU A 99 2.78 2.52 8.42
C LEU A 99 2.10 3.61 7.59
N ILE A 100 1.04 4.24 8.11
CA ILE A 100 0.30 5.27 7.37
C ILE A 100 1.17 6.51 7.16
N ASP A 101 1.90 6.92 8.20
CA ASP A 101 2.83 8.05 8.14
C ASP A 101 3.92 7.81 7.09
N GLN A 102 4.47 6.59 7.02
CA GLN A 102 5.43 6.20 5.98
C GLN A 102 4.81 6.24 4.59
N LEU A 103 3.56 5.82 4.40
CA LEU A 103 2.90 5.88 3.09
C LEU A 103 2.73 7.33 2.62
N VAL A 104 2.17 8.21 3.47
CA VAL A 104 1.86 9.60 3.08
C VAL A 104 3.12 10.46 2.91
N GLN A 105 4.16 10.23 3.72
CA GLN A 105 5.44 10.95 3.60
C GLN A 105 6.17 10.64 2.29
N ASN A 106 5.89 9.49 1.66
CA ASN A 106 6.50 9.09 0.40
C ASN A 106 5.67 9.45 -0.83
N PHE A 107 4.51 10.11 -0.67
CA PHE A 107 3.79 10.66 -1.82
C PHE A 107 4.64 11.71 -2.53
N ASN A 108 4.73 11.59 -3.85
CA ASN A 108 5.61 12.41 -4.68
C ASN A 108 4.84 12.97 -5.87
N GLN A 109 4.77 14.29 -5.97
CA GLN A 109 4.08 15.01 -7.07
C GLN A 109 4.58 14.65 -8.48
N ASN A 110 5.81 14.12 -8.61
CA ASN A 110 6.46 13.85 -9.89
C ASN A 110 6.61 12.35 -10.22
N ASP A 111 6.30 11.45 -9.29
CA ASP A 111 6.46 10.00 -9.50
C ASP A 111 5.15 9.25 -9.27
N TRP A 112 4.36 9.16 -10.34
CA TRP A 112 3.08 8.47 -10.33
C TRP A 112 3.20 6.95 -10.24
N ASN A 113 4.35 6.36 -10.62
CA ASN A 113 4.57 4.93 -10.43
C ASN A 113 4.75 4.63 -8.94
N ALA A 114 5.58 5.41 -8.24
CA ALA A 114 5.75 5.31 -6.80
C ALA A 114 4.43 5.57 -6.06
N ASN A 115 3.69 6.63 -6.44
CA ASN A 115 2.37 6.90 -5.85
C ASN A 115 1.42 5.72 -6.06
N ASN A 116 1.37 5.14 -7.27
CA ASN A 116 0.53 3.98 -7.54
C ASN A 116 0.90 2.76 -6.69
N ALA A 117 2.18 2.56 -6.39
CA ALA A 117 2.64 1.50 -5.50
C ALA A 117 2.12 1.71 -4.06
N LEU A 118 2.24 2.92 -3.54
CA LEU A 118 1.77 3.31 -2.22
C LEU A 118 0.23 3.23 -2.12
N LEU A 119 -0.49 3.80 -3.09
CA LEU A 119 -1.95 3.78 -3.17
C LEU A 119 -2.49 2.35 -3.31
N SER A 120 -1.83 1.48 -4.10
CA SER A 120 -2.23 0.07 -4.21
C SER A 120 -2.11 -0.66 -2.87
N THR A 121 -1.08 -0.35 -2.09
CA THR A 121 -0.88 -0.92 -0.75
C THR A 121 -1.90 -0.39 0.24
N ALA A 122 -2.15 0.93 0.23
CA ALA A 122 -3.21 1.56 1.03
C ALA A 122 -4.57 0.91 0.75
N HIS A 123 -4.95 0.81 -0.54
CA HIS A 123 -6.17 0.11 -0.96
C HIS A 123 -6.20 -1.34 -0.48
N ALA A 124 -5.09 -2.08 -0.55
CA ALA A 124 -5.04 -3.48 -0.10
C ALA A 124 -5.27 -3.64 1.41
N ILE A 125 -4.95 -2.62 2.21
CA ILE A 125 -5.24 -2.59 3.65
C ILE A 125 -6.71 -2.20 3.85
N PHE A 126 -7.13 -1.07 3.28
CA PHE A 126 -8.44 -0.45 3.56
C PHE A 126 -9.62 -1.24 2.97
N LYS A 127 -9.44 -1.91 1.83
CA LYS A 127 -10.50 -2.72 1.20
C LYS A 127 -11.06 -3.82 2.11
N ARG A 128 -10.28 -4.25 3.11
CA ARG A 128 -10.68 -5.28 4.08
C ARG A 128 -11.84 -4.82 4.94
N TRP A 129 -11.97 -3.51 5.18
CA TRP A 129 -13.05 -2.96 5.98
C TRP A 129 -14.42 -3.14 5.33
N ARG A 130 -14.50 -3.22 3.98
CA ARG A 130 -15.76 -3.41 3.25
C ARG A 130 -16.55 -4.65 3.68
N ALA A 131 -15.85 -5.71 4.07
CA ALA A 131 -16.45 -6.99 4.44
C ALA A 131 -16.56 -7.19 5.96
N GLN A 132 -16.02 -6.27 6.76
CA GLN A 132 -16.02 -6.39 8.21
C GLN A 132 -17.28 -5.80 8.83
N PHE A 133 -17.72 -6.41 9.92
CA PHE A 133 -18.80 -5.85 10.73
C PHE A 133 -18.28 -4.66 11.56
N ARG A 134 -19.16 -3.69 11.76
CA ARG A 134 -18.90 -2.53 12.63
C ARG A 134 -18.57 -3.01 14.05
N THR A 135 -17.39 -2.62 14.52
CA THR A 135 -16.90 -2.85 15.88
C THR A 135 -16.11 -1.63 16.35
N ASP A 136 -15.97 -1.45 17.67
CA ASP A 136 -15.22 -0.32 18.24
C ASP A 136 -13.72 -0.39 17.85
N THR A 137 -13.15 -1.60 17.81
CA THR A 137 -11.77 -1.82 17.36
C THR A 137 -11.58 -1.38 15.90
N LEU A 138 -12.50 -1.78 15.00
CA LEU A 138 -12.45 -1.38 13.59
C LEU A 138 -12.57 0.14 13.44
N PHE A 139 -13.49 0.79 14.15
CA PHE A 139 -13.67 2.24 14.08
C PHE A 139 -12.49 3.01 14.67
N THR A 140 -11.82 2.45 15.67
CA THR A 140 -10.57 3.02 16.21
C THR A 140 -9.44 2.95 15.17
N GLU A 141 -9.30 1.83 14.46
CA GLU A 141 -8.36 1.69 13.35
C GLU A 141 -8.69 2.65 12.19
N ILE A 142 -9.95 2.71 11.77
CA ILE A 142 -10.39 3.62 10.69
C ILE A 142 -10.10 5.07 11.08
N LYS A 143 -10.46 5.49 12.30
CA LYS A 143 -10.17 6.83 12.80
C LYS A 143 -8.67 7.13 12.77
N TYR A 144 -7.84 6.18 13.21
CA TYR A 144 -6.39 6.33 13.16
C TYR A 144 -5.87 6.63 11.75
N VAL A 145 -6.41 5.95 10.73
CA VAL A 145 -6.09 6.18 9.33
C VAL A 145 -6.61 7.54 8.87
N LEU A 146 -7.88 7.86 9.16
CA LEU A 146 -8.51 9.09 8.69
C LEU A 146 -7.74 10.34 9.15
N ASP A 147 -7.31 10.37 10.42
CA ASP A 147 -6.58 11.50 11.01
C ASP A 147 -5.23 11.78 10.32
N ARG A 148 -4.63 10.79 9.66
CA ARG A 148 -3.29 10.88 9.03
C ARG A 148 -3.33 10.88 7.51
N PHE A 149 -4.31 10.21 6.92
CA PHE A 149 -4.33 9.92 5.49
C PHE A 149 -5.18 10.92 4.70
N CYS A 150 -6.28 11.44 5.27
CA CYS A 150 -7.28 12.20 4.51
C CYS A 150 -6.74 13.48 3.85
N GLU A 151 -6.00 14.29 4.60
CA GLU A 151 -5.43 15.54 4.08
C GLU A 151 -4.39 15.29 2.98
N PRO A 152 -3.32 14.47 3.19
CA PRO A 152 -2.39 14.13 2.12
C PRO A 152 -3.06 13.48 0.90
N TYR A 153 -4.09 12.66 1.13
CA TYR A 153 -4.86 12.02 0.08
C TYR A 153 -5.61 13.04 -0.79
N LEU A 154 -6.34 13.98 -0.19
CA LEU A 154 -7.04 15.04 -0.92
C LEU A 154 -6.06 15.92 -1.71
N GLN A 155 -4.92 16.28 -1.11
CA GLN A 155 -3.87 17.05 -1.79
C GLN A 155 -3.33 16.29 -3.00
N LEU A 156 -3.04 14.99 -2.85
CA LEU A 156 -2.57 14.17 -3.97
C LEU A 156 -3.65 14.00 -5.07
N PHE A 157 -4.93 13.95 -4.72
CA PHE A 157 -6.02 13.91 -5.69
C PHE A 157 -6.12 15.22 -6.48
N LYS A 158 -5.99 16.38 -5.83
CA LYS A 158 -5.93 17.68 -6.52
C LYS A 158 -4.71 17.79 -7.46
N LEU A 159 -3.56 17.26 -7.03
CA LEU A 159 -2.37 17.17 -7.88
C LEU A 159 -2.59 16.26 -9.09
N LEU A 160 -3.25 15.12 -8.89
CA LEU A 160 -3.61 14.21 -9.96
C LEU A 160 -4.56 14.87 -10.98
N ASP A 161 -5.55 15.63 -10.51
CA ASP A 161 -6.45 16.39 -11.38
C ASP A 161 -5.70 17.38 -12.27
N THR A 162 -4.76 18.10 -11.67
CA THR A 162 -3.88 19.04 -12.38
C THR A 162 -3.02 18.30 -13.43
N ALA A 163 -2.44 17.16 -13.06
CA ALA A 163 -1.63 16.34 -13.98
C ALA A 163 -2.46 15.78 -15.13
N LEU A 164 -3.65 15.25 -14.86
CA LEU A 164 -4.58 14.74 -15.87
C LEU A 164 -5.06 15.82 -16.84
N THR A 165 -5.31 17.04 -16.34
CA THR A 165 -5.83 18.14 -17.16
C THR A 165 -4.74 18.78 -18.02
N ASN A 166 -3.58 19.05 -17.43
CA ASN A 166 -2.55 19.89 -18.05
C ASN A 166 -1.43 19.10 -18.70
N LEU A 167 -1.07 17.94 -18.15
CA LEU A 167 0.10 17.16 -18.60
C LEU A 167 -0.31 15.98 -19.47
N ALA A 168 -1.32 15.20 -19.06
CA ALA A 168 -1.68 13.94 -19.72
C ALA A 168 -1.87 14.04 -21.24
N PRO A 169 -2.51 15.08 -21.82
CA PRO A 169 -2.68 15.19 -23.28
C PRO A 169 -1.36 15.19 -24.06
N ASN A 170 -0.27 15.63 -23.42
CA ASN A 170 1.05 15.75 -24.04
C ASN A 170 2.00 14.60 -23.67
N LEU A 171 1.57 13.68 -22.80
CA LEU A 171 2.38 12.57 -22.33
C LEU A 171 2.23 11.33 -23.22
N PRO A 172 3.25 10.43 -23.26
CA PRO A 172 3.12 9.12 -23.87
C PRO A 172 1.96 8.31 -23.29
N ARG A 173 1.42 7.39 -24.09
CA ARG A 173 0.27 6.55 -23.68
C ARG A 173 0.53 5.75 -22.40
N SER A 174 1.77 5.32 -22.15
CA SER A 174 2.17 4.62 -20.91
C SER A 174 1.95 5.48 -19.66
N ASP A 175 2.26 6.76 -19.76
CA ASP A 175 2.22 7.69 -18.63
C ASP A 175 0.78 8.15 -18.39
N GLN A 176 0.01 8.33 -19.47
CA GLN A 176 -1.44 8.51 -19.39
C GLN A 176 -2.12 7.32 -18.69
N GLN A 177 -1.75 6.08 -19.02
CA GLN A 177 -2.24 4.88 -18.34
C GLN A 177 -1.84 4.85 -16.86
N THR A 178 -0.65 5.35 -16.52
CA THR A 178 -0.17 5.46 -15.14
C THR A 178 -1.03 6.44 -14.34
N LEU A 179 -1.35 7.60 -14.90
CA LEU A 179 -2.25 8.58 -14.28
C LEU A 179 -3.70 8.05 -14.16
N ALA A 180 -4.20 7.36 -15.19
CA ALA A 180 -5.52 6.74 -15.14
C ALA A 180 -5.60 5.65 -14.06
N LYS A 181 -4.51 4.88 -13.86
CA LYS A 181 -4.39 3.94 -12.75
C LYS A 181 -4.40 4.65 -11.39
N SER A 182 -3.74 5.80 -11.27
CA SER A 182 -3.80 6.61 -10.06
C SER A 182 -5.23 7.05 -9.78
N LEU A 183 -5.97 7.51 -10.78
CA LEU A 183 -7.37 7.93 -10.64
C LEU A 183 -8.25 6.77 -10.17
N LEU A 184 -8.10 5.59 -10.78
CA LEU A 184 -8.83 4.39 -10.34
C LEU A 184 -8.55 4.06 -8.87
N LEU A 185 -7.29 4.08 -8.45
CA LEU A 185 -6.90 3.81 -7.07
C LEU A 185 -7.46 4.86 -6.10
N MET A 186 -7.44 6.14 -6.47
CA MET A 186 -8.07 7.21 -5.68
C MET A 186 -9.56 6.91 -5.48
N ILE A 187 -10.30 6.61 -6.54
CA ILE A 187 -11.73 6.30 -6.46
C ILE A 187 -11.99 5.07 -5.58
N GLN A 188 -11.17 4.02 -5.71
CA GLN A 188 -11.29 2.82 -4.88
C GLN A 188 -11.05 3.11 -3.40
N ILE A 189 -10.04 3.92 -3.08
CA ILE A 189 -9.71 4.33 -1.72
C ILE A 189 -10.80 5.24 -1.16
N TYR A 190 -11.34 6.17 -1.96
CA TYR A 190 -12.50 6.97 -1.55
C TYR A 190 -13.64 6.07 -1.07
N TYR A 191 -13.97 5.02 -1.84
CA TYR A 191 -14.97 4.05 -1.42
C TYR A 191 -14.55 3.28 -0.16
N ASP A 192 -13.29 2.85 -0.04
CA ASP A 192 -12.80 2.15 1.16
C ASP A 192 -12.97 2.98 2.43
N LEU A 193 -12.63 4.27 2.36
CA LEU A 193 -12.69 5.18 3.50
C LEU A 193 -14.13 5.56 3.90
N ASN A 194 -15.09 5.38 2.99
CA ASN A 194 -16.51 5.74 3.18
C ASN A 194 -17.44 4.51 3.23
N CYS A 195 -16.91 3.28 3.27
CA CYS A 195 -17.74 2.08 3.15
C CYS A 195 -18.51 1.70 4.43
N GLN A 196 -18.01 2.11 5.60
CA GLN A 196 -18.63 1.83 6.90
C GLN A 196 -19.56 2.95 7.35
N ASP A 197 -19.13 4.19 7.17
CA ASP A 197 -19.86 5.43 7.46
C ASP A 197 -19.20 6.55 6.63
N ILE A 198 -19.84 7.72 6.54
CA ILE A 198 -19.21 8.90 5.94
C ILE A 198 -18.45 9.64 7.04
N PRO A 199 -17.11 9.74 7.00
CA PRO A 199 -16.36 10.48 8.01
C PRO A 199 -16.54 11.99 7.89
N GLU A 200 -16.45 12.71 9.01
CA GLU A 200 -16.57 14.18 9.10
C GLU A 200 -15.72 14.92 8.05
N TYR A 201 -14.46 14.52 7.88
CA TYR A 201 -13.58 15.10 6.86
C TYR A 201 -14.16 15.00 5.44
N PHE A 202 -14.79 13.87 5.09
CA PHE A 202 -15.43 13.72 3.78
C PHE A 202 -16.73 14.51 3.67
N GLU A 203 -17.45 14.74 4.77
CA GLU A 203 -18.63 15.62 4.80
C GLU A 203 -18.21 17.08 4.55
N ASP A 204 -17.19 17.55 5.26
CA ASP A 204 -16.67 18.92 5.14
C ASP A 204 -16.11 19.21 3.74
N HIS A 205 -15.44 18.21 3.14
CA HIS A 205 -14.82 18.31 1.82
C HIS A 205 -15.67 17.68 0.69
N LEU A 206 -16.94 17.36 0.95
CA LEU A 206 -17.80 16.62 0.01
C LEU A 206 -17.88 17.29 -1.36
N THR A 207 -18.02 18.61 -1.37
CA THR A 207 -18.10 19.39 -2.61
C THR A 207 -16.82 19.26 -3.44
N GLU A 208 -15.65 19.25 -2.80
CA GLU A 208 -14.36 19.13 -3.49
C GLU A 208 -14.21 17.75 -4.12
N PHE A 209 -14.51 16.69 -3.36
CA PHE A 209 -14.46 15.32 -3.87
C PHE A 209 -15.47 15.08 -4.98
N MET A 210 -16.71 15.53 -4.83
CA MET A 210 -17.74 15.32 -5.85
C MET A 210 -17.43 16.08 -7.14
N ASN A 211 -16.87 17.29 -7.06
CA ASN A 211 -16.42 18.02 -8.24
C ASN A 211 -15.29 17.28 -8.98
N LEU A 212 -14.32 16.73 -8.25
CA LEU A 212 -13.24 15.92 -8.83
C LEU A 212 -13.79 14.66 -9.51
N LEU A 213 -14.66 13.92 -8.82
CA LEU A 213 -15.24 12.68 -9.35
C LEU A 213 -16.12 12.94 -10.58
N HIS A 214 -16.98 13.96 -10.53
CA HIS A 214 -17.88 14.31 -11.61
C HIS A 214 -17.15 14.72 -12.89
N LYS A 215 -15.98 15.35 -12.78
CA LYS A 215 -15.15 15.76 -13.92
C LYS A 215 -14.68 14.57 -14.78
N TYR A 216 -14.62 13.37 -14.22
CA TYR A 216 -14.08 12.16 -14.87
C TYR A 216 -15.13 11.07 -15.12
N LEU A 217 -16.42 11.37 -14.94
CA LEU A 217 -17.55 10.53 -15.37
C LEU A 217 -17.78 10.62 -16.88
#